data_AF-A0A536W942-F1
#
_entry.id   AF-A0A536W942-F1
#
_cell.length_a   1.000
_cell.length_b   1.000
_cell.length_c   1.000
_cell.angle_alpha   90.00
_cell.angle_beta   90.00
_cell.angle_gamma   90.00
#
_symmetry.space_group_name_H-M   'P 1'
#
loop_
_entity.id
_entity.type
_entity.pdbx_description
1 polymer ?
#
loop_
_entity_poly.entity_id
_entity_poly.type
_entity_poly.pdbx_seq_one_letter_code
_entity_poly.pdbx_strand_id
1 'polypeptide(L)'
;MTITQGPVGHRDSRLLRSLTAAALACAGLLIAAPAFAQLEIKLGHVGEPGSLFQQSADEYAKRANAKLAGKAKVVTFGSSQLGGDKELLQKLKLGTVDMALPSTVMSSEVDLFGIFEMPYIVKDRAHMGRIEKEIFWTKLEPAAEKKGLKVLAVWENGIRHITNSKRPIKVPADLKGIKLRVPEGVWRVKMFQAYGANPSPMKFSELFTALQTGVMDG
;
A
#
# COMPACT_ATOMS: atom_id res chain seq x y z
N MET A 1 74.39 -35.10 -64.38
CA MET A 1 73.00 -34.65 -64.63
C MET A 1 72.20 -35.04 -63.40
N THR A 2 72.08 -34.11 -62.45
CA THR A 2 71.73 -34.36 -61.05
C THR A 2 70.23 -34.17 -60.87
N ILE A 3 69.53 -35.22 -60.44
CA ILE A 3 68.09 -35.19 -60.10
C ILE A 3 67.98 -34.78 -58.62
N THR A 4 67.35 -33.64 -58.36
CA THR A 4 67.05 -33.12 -57.03
C THR A 4 65.76 -33.77 -56.49
N GLN A 5 65.85 -34.40 -55.32
CA GLN A 5 64.69 -34.75 -54.50
C GLN A 5 64.28 -33.53 -53.66
N GLY A 6 63.01 -33.15 -53.70
CA GLY A 6 62.44 -32.10 -52.85
C GLY A 6 62.07 -32.63 -51.45
N PRO A 7 62.13 -31.81 -50.39
CA PRO A 7 61.81 -32.25 -49.04
C PRO A 7 60.29 -32.21 -48.75
N VAL A 8 59.87 -33.19 -47.95
CA VAL A 8 58.52 -33.44 -47.43
C VAL A 8 58.11 -32.32 -46.47
N GLY A 9 56.96 -31.68 -46.74
CA GLY A 9 56.39 -30.63 -45.90
C GLY A 9 55.89 -31.15 -44.55
N HIS A 10 56.45 -30.62 -43.46
CA HIS A 10 55.89 -30.72 -42.12
C HIS A 10 54.60 -29.87 -42.04
N ARG A 11 53.46 -30.50 -41.76
CA ARG A 11 52.21 -29.78 -41.47
C ARG A 11 52.25 -29.25 -40.03
N ASP A 12 52.29 -27.92 -39.90
CA ASP A 12 52.29 -27.21 -38.63
C ASP A 12 51.00 -27.46 -37.82
N SER A 13 51.11 -28.30 -36.79
CA SER A 13 50.07 -28.60 -35.80
C SER A 13 49.69 -27.42 -34.90
N ARG A 14 50.33 -26.26 -35.09
CA ARG A 14 50.07 -25.02 -34.34
C ARG A 14 48.80 -24.31 -34.82
N LEU A 15 48.42 -24.44 -36.09
CA LEU A 15 47.23 -23.79 -36.66
C LEU A 15 45.92 -24.41 -36.17
N LEU A 16 45.89 -25.73 -35.89
CA LEU A 16 44.69 -26.39 -35.38
C LEU A 16 44.35 -26.03 -33.92
N ARG A 17 45.35 -25.73 -33.08
CA ARG A 17 45.14 -25.37 -31.67
C ARG A 17 44.58 -23.95 -31.50
N SER A 18 44.93 -23.04 -32.41
CA SER A 18 44.48 -21.64 -32.39
C SER A 18 43.01 -21.47 -32.80
N LEU A 19 42.47 -22.39 -33.62
CA LEU A 19 41.08 -22.33 -34.09
C LEU A 19 40.08 -22.83 -33.04
N THR A 20 40.49 -23.76 -32.16
CA THR A 20 39.65 -24.23 -31.04
C THR A 20 39.48 -23.20 -29.92
N ALA A 21 40.45 -22.31 -29.69
CA ALA A 21 40.36 -21.29 -28.63
C ALA A 21 39.46 -20.09 -29.01
N ALA A 22 39.36 -19.77 -30.30
CA ALA A 22 38.51 -18.68 -30.78
C ALA A 22 37.01 -19.07 -30.83
N ALA A 23 36.69 -20.35 -30.99
CA ALA A 23 35.32 -20.85 -31.02
C ALA A 23 34.65 -20.86 -29.63
N LEU A 24 35.42 -21.04 -28.55
CA LEU A 24 34.90 -20.99 -27.17
C LEU A 24 34.66 -19.56 -26.64
N ALA A 25 35.32 -18.55 -27.21
CA ALA A 25 35.11 -17.15 -26.82
C ALA A 25 33.80 -16.55 -27.38
N CYS A 26 33.28 -17.08 -28.49
CA CYS A 26 32.02 -16.62 -29.09
C CYS A 26 30.77 -17.30 -28.53
N ALA A 27 30.90 -18.43 -27.81
CA ALA A 27 29.77 -19.12 -27.19
C ALA A 27 29.30 -18.47 -25.87
N GLY A 28 30.06 -17.50 -25.32
CA GLY A 28 29.74 -16.78 -24.09
C GLY A 28 28.80 -15.58 -24.27
N LEU A 29 28.48 -15.18 -25.51
CA LEU A 29 27.45 -14.17 -25.79
C LEU A 29 26.07 -14.84 -25.79
N LEU A 30 25.76 -15.53 -24.69
CA LEU A 30 24.37 -15.81 -24.35
C LEU A 30 23.69 -14.45 -24.18
N ILE A 31 22.74 -14.23 -25.08
CA ILE A 31 21.76 -13.16 -25.11
C ILE A 31 21.32 -12.84 -23.68
N ALA A 32 21.97 -11.87 -23.05
CA ALA A 32 21.41 -11.18 -21.91
C ALA A 32 20.29 -10.33 -22.50
N ALA A 33 19.12 -10.93 -22.65
CA ALA A 33 17.91 -10.18 -22.93
C ALA A 33 17.86 -9.04 -21.91
N PRO A 34 17.61 -7.79 -22.32
CA PRO A 34 17.51 -6.71 -21.36
C PRO A 34 16.46 -7.13 -20.34
N ALA A 35 16.88 -7.33 -19.10
CA ALA A 35 15.95 -7.50 -18.00
C ALA A 35 15.19 -6.18 -17.92
N PHE A 36 14.01 -6.12 -18.55
CA PHE A 36 13.09 -5.01 -18.34
C PHE A 36 12.89 -4.94 -16.83
N ALA A 37 13.31 -3.83 -16.23
CA ALA A 37 13.10 -3.59 -14.81
C ALA A 37 11.59 -3.77 -14.56
N GLN A 38 11.24 -4.80 -13.79
CA GLN A 38 9.86 -5.10 -13.45
C GLN A 38 9.24 -3.86 -12.84
N LEU A 39 8.14 -3.36 -13.41
CA LEU A 39 7.47 -2.17 -12.90
C LEU A 39 7.05 -2.40 -11.45
N GLU A 40 7.59 -1.61 -10.53
CA GLU A 40 7.19 -1.64 -9.13
C GLU A 40 5.91 -0.80 -8.94
N ILE A 41 4.91 -1.40 -8.33
CA ILE A 41 3.64 -0.78 -7.92
C ILE A 41 3.67 -0.64 -6.41
N LYS A 42 3.79 0.59 -5.91
CA LYS A 42 3.90 0.89 -4.48
C LYS A 42 2.53 0.96 -3.84
N LEU A 43 2.27 0.07 -2.88
CA LEU A 43 1.05 0.05 -2.07
C LEU A 43 1.34 0.53 -0.64
N GLY A 44 0.95 1.76 -0.32
CA GLY A 44 1.17 2.37 1.01
C GLY A 44 0.01 2.17 1.99
N HIS A 45 0.31 1.93 3.26
CA HIS A 45 -0.67 1.95 4.35
C HIS A 45 -0.07 2.32 5.71
N VAL A 46 -0.93 2.69 6.65
CA VAL A 46 -0.52 3.16 8.00
C VAL A 46 -0.38 2.06 9.05
N GLY A 47 -0.91 0.86 8.80
CA GLY A 47 -0.90 -0.23 9.77
C GLY A 47 0.50 -0.80 10.04
N GLU A 48 0.73 -1.18 11.30
CA GLU A 48 1.95 -1.84 11.79
C GLU A 48 2.00 -3.34 11.42
N PRO A 49 3.17 -4.00 11.53
CA PRO A 49 3.29 -5.45 11.34
C PRO A 49 2.29 -6.24 12.18
N GLY A 50 1.67 -7.24 11.56
CA GLY A 50 0.63 -8.06 12.21
C GLY A 50 -0.76 -7.42 12.24
N SER A 51 -0.93 -6.15 11.88
CA SER A 51 -2.24 -5.51 11.77
C SER A 51 -3.08 -6.06 10.62
N LEU A 52 -4.40 -5.85 10.67
CA LEU A 52 -5.32 -6.21 9.58
C LEU A 52 -4.97 -5.51 8.26
N PHE A 53 -4.43 -4.29 8.31
CA PHE A 53 -3.94 -3.56 7.14
C PHE A 53 -2.80 -4.31 6.45
N GLN A 54 -1.78 -4.68 7.23
CA GLN A 54 -0.61 -5.41 6.72
C GLN A 54 -1.05 -6.76 6.13
N GLN A 55 -1.84 -7.53 6.86
CA GLN A 55 -2.32 -8.84 6.39
C GLN A 55 -3.12 -8.75 5.09
N SER A 56 -4.01 -7.75 4.96
CA SER A 56 -4.82 -7.55 3.76
C SER A 56 -3.98 -7.08 2.57
N ALA A 57 -3.04 -6.16 2.80
CA ALA A 57 -2.12 -5.66 1.80
C ALA A 57 -1.20 -6.76 1.26
N ASP A 58 -0.64 -7.59 2.15
CA ASP A 58 0.25 -8.70 1.78
C ASP A 58 -0.49 -9.77 0.98
N GLU A 59 -1.70 -10.14 1.39
CA GLU A 59 -2.50 -11.11 0.66
C GLU A 59 -2.92 -10.58 -0.72
N TYR A 60 -3.26 -9.28 -0.82
CA TYR A 60 -3.49 -8.64 -2.11
C TYR A 60 -2.23 -8.68 -2.99
N ALA A 61 -1.07 -8.27 -2.47
CA ALA A 61 0.18 -8.25 -3.21
C ALA A 61 0.57 -9.65 -3.69
N LYS A 62 0.44 -10.68 -2.84
CA LYS A 62 0.66 -12.08 -3.21
C LYS A 62 -0.21 -12.51 -4.39
N ARG A 63 -1.52 -12.26 -4.33
CA ARG A 63 -2.47 -12.62 -5.41
C ARG A 63 -2.23 -11.82 -6.69
N ALA A 64 -1.97 -10.52 -6.56
CA ALA A 64 -1.69 -9.64 -7.68
C ALA A 64 -0.39 -10.07 -8.39
N ASN A 65 0.68 -10.31 -7.64
CA ASN A 65 1.97 -10.71 -8.18
C ASN A 65 1.93 -12.06 -8.91
N ALA A 66 1.15 -13.03 -8.40
CA ALA A 66 0.91 -14.29 -9.08
C ALA A 66 0.24 -14.10 -10.46
N LYS A 67 -0.68 -13.13 -10.57
CA LYS A 67 -1.39 -12.81 -11.82
C LYS A 67 -0.59 -11.91 -12.76
N LEU A 68 0.26 -11.04 -12.22
CA LEU A 68 1.09 -10.12 -13.00
C LEU A 68 2.23 -10.85 -13.74
N ALA A 69 2.59 -12.06 -13.31
CA ALA A 69 3.53 -12.96 -14.01
C ALA A 69 4.83 -12.25 -14.45
N GLY A 70 5.40 -11.44 -13.54
CA GLY A 70 6.66 -10.73 -13.78
C GLY A 70 6.56 -9.41 -14.55
N LYS A 71 5.38 -9.05 -15.10
CA LYS A 71 5.19 -7.77 -15.82
C LYS A 71 5.27 -6.55 -14.91
N ALA A 72 4.78 -6.68 -13.68
CA ALA A 72 4.86 -5.70 -12.61
C ALA A 72 4.91 -6.41 -11.25
N LYS A 73 5.26 -5.69 -10.20
CA LYS A 73 5.33 -6.19 -8.81
C LYS A 73 4.67 -5.20 -7.86
N VAL A 74 3.61 -5.64 -7.19
CA VAL A 74 3.07 -4.93 -6.03
C VAL A 74 4.01 -5.12 -4.85
N VAL A 75 4.47 -4.00 -4.27
CA VAL A 75 5.30 -3.94 -3.06
C VAL A 75 4.55 -3.13 -2.01
N THR A 76 4.39 -3.72 -0.83
CA THR A 76 3.65 -3.15 0.29
C THR A 76 4.58 -2.34 1.20
N PHE A 77 4.15 -1.15 1.57
CA PHE A 77 4.87 -0.24 2.47
C PHE A 77 3.97 0.11 3.67
N GLY A 78 4.17 -0.61 4.77
CA GLY A 78 3.41 -0.44 6.01
C GLY A 78 3.98 0.63 6.94
N SER A 79 3.44 0.72 8.16
CA SER A 79 3.89 1.63 9.22
C SER A 79 4.09 3.08 8.77
N SER A 80 3.27 3.55 7.81
CA SER A 80 3.38 4.91 7.26
C SER A 80 4.74 5.23 6.61
N GLN A 81 5.49 4.24 6.13
CA GLN A 81 6.78 4.44 5.45
C GLN A 81 6.69 5.40 4.25
N LEU A 82 5.54 5.42 3.57
CA LEU A 82 5.27 6.33 2.45
C LEU A 82 4.42 7.55 2.87
N GLY A 83 4.24 7.79 4.16
CA GLY A 83 3.39 8.85 4.71
C GLY A 83 2.11 8.33 5.34
N GLY A 84 1.42 9.21 6.07
CA GLY A 84 0.10 8.96 6.61
C GLY A 84 -0.99 8.99 5.54
N ASP A 85 -2.20 8.59 5.92
CA ASP A 85 -3.36 8.44 5.02
C ASP A 85 -3.58 9.65 4.08
N LYS A 86 -3.56 10.89 4.59
CA LYS A 86 -3.73 12.09 3.75
C LYS A 86 -2.58 12.30 2.76
N GLU A 87 -1.35 12.06 3.20
CA GLU A 87 -0.16 12.22 2.36
C GLU A 87 -0.15 11.16 1.25
N LEU A 88 -0.58 9.94 1.55
CA LEU A 88 -0.77 8.88 0.56
C LEU A 88 -1.79 9.29 -0.51
N LEU A 89 -2.94 9.86 -0.12
CA LEU A 89 -3.94 10.34 -1.07
C LEU A 89 -3.43 11.48 -1.96
N GLN A 90 -2.61 12.38 -1.42
CA GLN A 90 -1.92 13.41 -2.20
C GLN A 90 -0.90 12.80 -3.17
N LYS A 91 -0.09 11.84 -2.71
CA LYS A 91 0.91 11.16 -3.52
C LYS A 91 0.31 10.34 -4.66
N LEU A 92 -0.87 9.75 -4.46
CA LEU A 92 -1.65 9.10 -5.52
C LEU A 92 -2.00 10.08 -6.64
N LYS A 93 -2.54 11.26 -6.29
CA LYS A 93 -2.89 12.30 -7.29
C LYS A 93 -1.67 12.84 -8.04
N LEU A 94 -0.52 12.88 -7.36
CA LEU A 94 0.76 13.28 -7.96
C LEU A 94 1.45 12.15 -8.74
N GLY A 95 0.95 10.91 -8.68
CA GLY A 95 1.56 9.74 -9.34
C GLY A 95 2.90 9.31 -8.75
N THR A 96 3.18 9.65 -7.48
CA THR A 96 4.44 9.27 -6.80
C THR A 96 4.31 8.01 -5.95
N VAL A 97 3.07 7.59 -5.69
CA VAL A 97 2.66 6.30 -5.12
C VAL A 97 1.53 5.78 -6.02
N ASP A 98 1.48 4.46 -6.24
CA ASP A 98 0.57 3.85 -7.21
C ASP A 98 -0.73 3.37 -6.57
N MET A 99 -0.67 2.92 -5.32
CA MET A 99 -1.79 2.39 -4.55
C MET A 99 -1.71 2.83 -3.09
N ALA A 100 -2.86 3.09 -2.48
CA ALA A 100 -2.95 3.29 -1.03
C ALA A 100 -4.17 2.55 -0.46
N LEU A 101 -4.05 2.18 0.81
CA LEU A 101 -5.16 1.67 1.61
C LEU A 101 -5.48 2.70 2.72
N PRO A 102 -6.17 3.80 2.38
CA PRO A 102 -6.58 4.79 3.37
C PRO A 102 -7.72 4.24 4.24
N SER A 103 -7.80 4.69 5.49
CA SER A 103 -9.00 4.45 6.31
C SER A 103 -9.99 5.61 6.16
N THR A 104 -10.47 6.19 7.26
CA THR A 104 -11.61 7.10 7.19
C THR A 104 -11.29 8.54 6.75
N VAL A 105 -10.07 8.83 6.31
CA VAL A 105 -9.71 10.16 5.80
C VAL A 105 -10.43 10.51 4.49
N MET A 106 -11.06 9.55 3.81
CA MET A 106 -11.75 9.80 2.53
C MET A 106 -12.81 10.90 2.61
N SER A 107 -13.39 11.12 3.79
CA SER A 107 -14.35 12.22 4.01
C SER A 107 -13.72 13.61 3.89
N SER A 108 -12.38 13.75 3.96
CA SER A 108 -11.69 15.02 3.67
C SER A 108 -11.44 15.25 2.18
N GLU A 109 -11.54 14.22 1.34
CA GLU A 109 -11.39 14.33 -0.11
C GLU A 109 -12.74 14.49 -0.83
N VAL A 110 -13.74 13.76 -0.33
CA VAL A 110 -15.09 13.68 -0.89
C VAL A 110 -16.10 13.67 0.26
N ASP A 111 -16.86 14.74 0.41
CA ASP A 111 -17.80 14.92 1.52
C ASP A 111 -18.81 13.76 1.68
N LEU A 112 -19.21 13.12 0.57
CA LEU A 112 -20.12 11.96 0.59
C LEU A 112 -19.60 10.78 1.42
N PHE A 113 -18.28 10.62 1.56
CA PHE A 113 -17.69 9.59 2.42
C PHE A 113 -17.91 9.87 3.91
N GLY A 114 -18.33 11.09 4.27
CA GLY A 114 -18.78 11.43 5.61
C GLY A 114 -19.95 10.57 6.11
N ILE A 115 -20.68 9.87 5.24
CA ILE A 115 -21.69 8.90 5.67
C ILE A 115 -21.09 7.83 6.61
N PHE A 116 -19.86 7.37 6.36
CA PHE A 116 -19.18 6.36 7.18
C PHE A 116 -18.58 6.91 8.48
N GLU A 117 -18.69 8.23 8.71
CA GLU A 117 -18.33 8.87 9.98
C GLU A 117 -19.51 8.88 10.95
N MET A 118 -20.73 8.63 10.46
CA MET A 118 -21.94 8.64 11.28
C MET A 118 -21.98 7.42 12.21
N PRO A 119 -22.30 7.60 13.49
CA PRO A 119 -22.36 6.50 14.45
C PRO A 119 -23.59 5.61 14.17
N TYR A 120 -23.42 4.30 14.35
CA TYR A 120 -24.49 3.29 14.32
C TYR A 120 -25.27 3.14 13.00
N ILE A 121 -24.81 3.71 11.88
CA ILE A 121 -25.50 3.55 10.59
C ILE A 121 -25.32 2.14 9.98
N VAL A 122 -24.21 1.46 10.27
CA VAL A 122 -23.94 0.08 9.84
C VAL A 122 -24.33 -0.86 10.97
N LYS A 123 -25.22 -1.81 10.69
CA LYS A 123 -25.81 -2.71 11.70
C LYS A 123 -24.96 -3.96 11.90
N ASP A 124 -24.49 -4.52 10.79
CA ASP A 124 -23.72 -5.75 10.71
C ASP A 124 -23.00 -5.82 9.35
N ARG A 125 -22.21 -6.87 9.14
CA ARG A 125 -21.47 -7.09 7.88
C ARG A 125 -22.38 -7.31 6.67
N ALA A 126 -23.57 -7.90 6.86
CA ALA A 126 -24.52 -8.07 5.76
C ALA A 126 -25.11 -6.72 5.33
N HIS A 127 -25.35 -5.81 6.27
CA HIS A 127 -25.71 -4.43 5.96
C HIS A 127 -24.58 -3.72 5.22
N MET A 128 -23.33 -3.88 5.65
CA MET A 128 -22.18 -3.31 4.93
C MET A 128 -22.08 -3.82 3.49
N GLY A 129 -22.30 -5.12 3.25
CA GLY A 129 -22.32 -5.69 1.89
C GLY A 129 -23.43 -5.10 1.00
N ARG A 130 -24.61 -4.80 1.57
CA ARG A 130 -25.67 -4.08 0.84
C ARG A 130 -25.28 -2.63 0.55
N ILE A 131 -24.70 -1.92 1.52
CA ILE A 131 -24.21 -0.54 1.32
C ILE A 131 -23.18 -0.51 0.20
N GLU A 132 -22.25 -1.46 0.18
CA GLU A 132 -21.26 -1.57 -0.88
C GLU A 132 -21.93 -1.75 -2.26
N LYS A 133 -22.81 -2.76 -2.38
CA LYS A 133 -23.48 -3.09 -3.64
C LYS A 133 -24.39 -1.97 -4.16
N GLU A 134 -25.19 -1.36 -3.29
CA GLU A 134 -26.27 -0.47 -3.69
C GLU A 134 -25.85 1.01 -3.73
N ILE A 135 -24.88 1.40 -2.90
CA ILE A 135 -24.52 2.81 -2.68
C ILE A 135 -23.07 3.11 -3.04
N PHE A 136 -22.12 2.26 -2.65
CA PHE A 136 -20.70 2.57 -2.80
C PHE A 136 -20.29 2.70 -4.27
N TRP A 137 -20.51 1.64 -5.06
CA TRP A 137 -20.09 1.61 -6.46
C TRP A 137 -20.91 2.55 -7.36
N THR A 138 -22.14 2.88 -6.98
CA THR A 138 -23.04 3.72 -7.79
C THR A 138 -22.93 5.21 -7.45
N LYS A 139 -22.52 5.56 -6.23
CA LYS A 139 -22.49 6.96 -5.74
C LYS A 139 -21.13 7.42 -5.23
N LEU A 140 -20.46 6.61 -4.41
CA LEU A 140 -19.22 7.04 -3.75
C LEU A 140 -17.99 6.91 -4.67
N GLU A 141 -17.84 5.79 -5.37
CA GLU A 141 -16.70 5.59 -6.28
C GLU A 141 -16.66 6.63 -7.41
N PRO A 142 -17.77 6.94 -8.11
CA PRO A 142 -17.75 7.98 -9.14
C PRO A 142 -17.43 9.38 -8.59
N ALA A 143 -17.79 9.65 -7.32
CA ALA A 143 -17.45 10.91 -6.66
C ALA A 143 -15.96 10.99 -6.31
N ALA A 144 -15.34 9.87 -5.92
CA ALA A 144 -13.89 9.76 -5.73
C ALA A 144 -13.13 9.88 -7.05
N GLU A 145 -13.63 9.26 -8.12
CA GLU A 145 -13.00 9.31 -9.44
C GLU A 145 -12.97 10.75 -9.99
N LYS A 146 -14.04 11.53 -9.79
CA LYS A 146 -14.07 12.98 -10.08
C LYS A 146 -13.04 13.80 -9.31
N LYS A 147 -12.51 13.27 -8.20
CA LYS A 147 -11.41 13.87 -7.41
C LYS A 147 -10.03 13.29 -7.76
N GLY A 148 -9.93 12.49 -8.82
CA GLY A 148 -8.69 11.88 -9.28
C GLY A 148 -8.30 10.62 -8.50
N LEU A 149 -9.25 9.95 -7.84
CA LEU A 149 -9.01 8.75 -7.04
C LEU A 149 -9.85 7.58 -7.59
N LYS A 150 -9.19 6.59 -8.18
CA LYS A 150 -9.86 5.35 -8.61
C LYS A 150 -9.92 4.36 -7.45
N VAL A 151 -11.12 3.93 -7.07
CA VAL A 151 -11.28 2.90 -6.03
C VAL A 151 -11.31 1.52 -6.69
N LEU A 152 -10.42 0.63 -6.25
CA LEU A 152 -10.32 -0.73 -6.80
C LEU A 152 -11.08 -1.77 -5.97
N ALA A 153 -11.20 -1.54 -4.67
CA ALA A 153 -11.86 -2.44 -3.73
C ALA A 153 -12.24 -1.70 -2.44
N VAL A 154 -13.18 -2.25 -1.69
CA VAL A 154 -13.54 -1.83 -0.33
C VAL A 154 -13.13 -2.91 0.66
N TRP A 155 -12.32 -2.56 1.66
CA TRP A 155 -11.90 -3.48 2.72
C TRP A 155 -12.44 -3.04 4.09
N GLU A 156 -12.55 -4.00 5.01
CA GLU A 156 -13.06 -3.76 6.37
C GLU A 156 -11.89 -3.50 7.33
N ASN A 157 -11.93 -2.38 8.06
CA ASN A 157 -11.07 -2.15 9.23
C ASN A 157 -11.72 -2.67 10.52
N GLY A 158 -13.06 -2.65 10.57
CA GLY A 158 -13.87 -3.17 11.68
C GLY A 158 -14.64 -2.07 12.43
N ILE A 159 -15.35 -2.50 13.48
CA ILE A 159 -16.09 -1.61 14.37
C ILE A 159 -15.13 -0.97 15.37
N ARG A 160 -15.26 0.34 15.55
CA ARG A 160 -14.39 1.10 16.45
C ARG A 160 -14.87 1.04 17.89
N HIS A 161 -13.94 0.84 18.80
CA HIS A 161 -14.15 0.92 20.25
C HIS A 161 -13.44 2.14 20.82
N ILE A 162 -13.98 2.71 21.90
CA ILE A 162 -13.37 3.81 22.64
C ILE A 162 -12.50 3.22 23.74
N THR A 163 -11.24 3.63 23.77
CA THR A 163 -10.27 3.30 24.83
C THR A 163 -9.78 4.59 25.45
N ASN A 164 -9.42 4.59 26.74
CA ASN A 164 -8.71 5.70 27.37
C ASN A 164 -8.01 5.24 28.67
N SER A 165 -7.09 6.05 29.16
CA SER A 165 -6.31 5.81 30.38
C SER A 165 -6.91 6.41 31.66
N LYS A 166 -8.05 7.12 31.58
CA LYS A 166 -8.64 7.87 32.71
C LYS A 166 -9.70 7.09 33.46
N ARG A 167 -10.68 6.51 32.75
CA ARG A 167 -11.85 5.87 33.36
C ARG A 167 -12.63 5.00 32.36
N PRO A 168 -13.45 4.04 32.83
CA PRO A 168 -14.41 3.34 31.98
C PRO A 168 -15.42 4.30 31.34
N ILE A 169 -15.84 4.00 30.11
CA ILE A 169 -16.89 4.73 29.40
C ILE A 169 -18.12 3.81 29.31
N LYS A 170 -19.16 4.08 30.11
CA LYS A 170 -20.41 3.31 30.13
C LYS A 170 -21.58 4.10 29.51
N VAL A 171 -21.54 5.42 29.62
CA VAL A 171 -22.52 6.33 29.02
C VAL A 171 -21.82 7.49 28.31
N PRO A 172 -22.47 8.19 27.36
CA PRO A 172 -21.84 9.30 26.64
C PRO A 172 -21.27 10.39 27.55
N ALA A 173 -21.93 10.70 28.68
CA ALA A 173 -21.45 11.69 29.64
C ALA A 173 -20.06 11.37 30.24
N ASP A 174 -19.66 10.09 30.25
CA ASP A 174 -18.35 9.67 30.74
C ASP A 174 -17.21 10.18 29.84
N LEU A 175 -17.50 10.62 28.60
CA LEU A 175 -16.52 11.23 27.70
C LEU A 175 -16.12 12.65 28.11
N LYS A 176 -16.82 13.28 29.05
CA LYS A 176 -16.61 14.69 29.41
C LYS A 176 -15.15 15.02 29.70
N GLY A 177 -14.54 15.86 28.86
CA GLY A 177 -13.16 16.31 29.03
C GLY A 177 -12.06 15.29 28.72
N ILE A 178 -12.38 14.09 28.23
CA ILE A 178 -11.39 13.12 27.73
C ILE A 178 -10.69 13.70 26.50
N LYS A 179 -9.36 13.76 26.51
CA LYS A 179 -8.55 14.13 25.35
C LYS A 179 -8.46 12.93 24.40
N LEU A 180 -9.29 12.92 23.37
CA LEU A 180 -9.43 11.75 22.49
C LEU A 180 -8.76 12.02 21.13
N ARG A 181 -7.84 11.17 20.72
CA ARG A 181 -7.35 11.20 19.35
C ARG A 181 -8.44 10.71 18.42
N VAL A 182 -8.67 11.45 17.33
CA VAL A 182 -9.48 11.00 16.19
C VAL A 182 -8.64 10.97 14.91
N PRO A 183 -8.96 10.08 13.94
CA PRO A 183 -8.43 10.20 12.59
C PRO A 183 -8.73 11.59 12.01
N GLU A 184 -7.93 12.01 11.05
CA GLU A 184 -8.08 13.32 10.44
C GLU A 184 -9.37 13.41 9.61
N GLY A 185 -10.38 14.10 10.14
CA GLY A 185 -11.66 14.32 9.49
C GLY A 185 -12.58 15.16 10.37
N VAL A 186 -13.32 16.11 9.77
CA VAL A 186 -14.12 17.09 10.53
C VAL A 186 -15.32 16.46 11.24
N TRP A 187 -15.88 15.38 10.68
CA TRP A 187 -17.10 14.76 11.18
C TRP A 187 -16.88 14.04 12.53
N ARG A 188 -15.77 13.32 12.68
CA ARG A 188 -15.42 12.64 13.93
C ARG A 188 -15.10 13.61 15.07
N VAL A 189 -14.44 14.72 14.75
CA VAL A 189 -14.21 15.81 15.71
C VAL A 189 -15.55 16.33 16.23
N LYS A 190 -16.48 16.67 15.32
CA LYS A 190 -17.82 17.16 15.69
C LYS A 190 -18.60 16.13 16.51
N MET A 191 -18.57 14.85 16.13
CA MET A 191 -19.25 13.78 16.84
C MET A 191 -18.78 13.66 18.30
N PHE A 192 -17.48 13.58 18.53
CA PHE A 192 -16.94 13.43 19.89
C PHE A 192 -17.04 14.71 20.72
N GLN A 193 -16.98 15.90 20.09
CA GLN A 193 -17.31 17.16 20.76
C GLN A 193 -18.77 17.18 21.23
N ALA A 194 -19.71 16.74 20.39
CA ALA A 194 -21.12 16.64 20.76
C ALA A 194 -21.36 15.66 21.92
N TYR A 195 -20.49 14.66 22.10
CA TYR A 195 -20.52 13.74 23.25
C TYR A 195 -19.77 14.28 24.48
N GLY A 196 -19.18 15.48 24.41
CA GLY A 196 -18.50 16.15 25.52
C GLY A 196 -17.01 15.84 25.67
N ALA A 197 -16.42 15.06 24.77
CA ALA A 197 -14.97 14.86 24.73
C ALA A 197 -14.23 16.11 24.21
N ASN A 198 -12.91 16.10 24.37
CA ASN A 198 -11.98 17.05 23.77
C ASN A 198 -11.19 16.35 22.65
N PRO A 199 -11.80 16.09 21.47
CA PRO A 199 -11.12 15.35 20.42
C PRO A 199 -10.09 16.20 19.69
N SER A 200 -9.00 15.58 19.25
CA SER A 200 -7.98 16.21 18.40
C SER A 200 -7.60 15.31 17.21
N PRO A 201 -7.60 15.83 15.98
CA PRO A 201 -7.16 15.08 14.81
C PRO A 201 -5.64 14.88 14.83
N MET A 202 -5.18 13.65 14.56
CA MET A 202 -3.76 13.30 14.59
C MET A 202 -3.46 12.13 13.64
N LYS A 203 -2.25 12.08 13.06
CA LYS A 203 -1.83 10.95 12.24
C LYS A 203 -1.75 9.67 13.07
N PHE A 204 -1.90 8.51 12.42
CA PHE A 204 -1.87 7.23 13.15
C PHE A 204 -0.48 6.92 13.70
N SER A 205 0.59 7.30 12.98
CA SER A 205 1.98 7.14 13.41
C SER A 205 2.34 7.91 14.68
N GLU A 206 1.61 8.99 15.00
CA GLU A 206 1.83 9.83 16.18
C GLU A 206 1.06 9.31 17.41
N LEU A 207 0.05 8.43 17.20
CA LEU A 207 -0.89 8.01 18.24
C LEU A 207 -0.19 7.31 19.41
N PHE A 208 0.69 6.36 19.12
CA PHE A 208 1.32 5.57 20.18
C PHE A 208 2.11 6.44 21.15
N THR A 209 2.94 7.35 20.61
CA THR A 209 3.69 8.32 21.42
C THR A 209 2.78 9.26 22.18
N ALA A 210 1.68 9.75 21.56
CA ALA A 210 0.74 10.63 22.23
C ALA A 210 0.04 9.97 23.42
N LEU A 211 -0.28 8.68 23.32
CA LEU A 211 -0.82 7.88 24.43
C LEU A 211 0.23 7.60 25.50
N GLN A 212 1.44 7.20 25.09
CA GLN A 212 2.53 6.88 26.01
C GLN A 212 2.95 8.08 26.87
N THR A 213 2.93 9.27 26.29
CA THR A 213 3.31 10.53 26.96
C THR A 213 2.14 11.18 27.71
N GLY A 214 0.91 10.68 27.57
CA GLY A 214 -0.29 11.26 28.18
C GLY A 214 -0.72 12.60 27.57
N VAL A 215 -0.21 12.95 26.38
CA VAL A 215 -0.74 14.09 25.59
C VAL A 215 -2.20 13.84 25.22
N MET A 216 -2.52 12.59 24.87
CA MET A 216 -3.89 12.09 24.68
C MET A 216 -4.24 11.06 25.75
N ASP A 217 -5.50 11.06 26.16
CA ASP A 217 -6.02 10.08 27.10
C ASP A 217 -6.39 8.76 26.39
N GLY A 218 -6.80 8.83 25.11
CA GLY A 218 -7.30 7.72 24.31
C GLY A 218 -7.33 8.00 22.82
#